data_AF-A0A1Q9VW05-F1
#
_entry.id   AF-A0A1Q9VW05-F1
#
_cell.length_a   1.000
_cell.length_b   1.000
_cell.length_c   1.000
_cell.angle_alpha   90.00
_cell.angle_beta   90.00
_cell.angle_gamma   90.00
#
_symmetry.space_group_name_H-M   'P 1'
#
loop_
_entity.id
_entity.type
_entity.pdbx_description
1 polymer ?
#
loop_
_entity_poly.entity_id
_entity_poly.type
_entity_poly.pdbx_seq_one_letter_code
_entity_poly.pdbx_strand_id
1 'polypeptide(L)'
;MHVVGRVAAPGLVTVVDGARVADALAAAGGTLPDADLAALNIARTVVDGEQIVVPLPGEQVPQPGVAGTGTVAGGATAGGAGAAGGVVDLNAADATALDTLPGIGPVLAERIVAWRTEHGRFTSVDELGEVSGIGPSVLADLRDLVRV
;
A
#
# COMPACT_ATOMS: atom_id res chain seq x y z
N MET A 1 6.36 -19.26 2.75
CA MET A 1 5.52 -18.08 2.41
C MET A 1 4.48 -17.82 3.50
N HIS A 2 3.87 -16.64 3.51
CA HIS A 2 2.88 -16.23 4.52
C HIS A 2 1.48 -16.14 3.89
N VAL A 3 0.50 -16.88 4.41
CA VAL A 3 -0.91 -16.77 3.98
C VAL A 3 -1.72 -16.08 5.07
N VAL A 4 -2.44 -15.03 4.71
CA VAL A 4 -3.25 -14.20 5.62
C VAL A 4 -4.62 -13.92 5.03
N GLY A 5 -5.55 -13.43 5.87
CA GLY A 5 -6.92 -13.11 5.44
C GLY A 5 -7.89 -14.26 5.67
N ARG A 6 -8.81 -14.49 4.72
CA ARG A 6 -9.92 -15.45 4.83
C ARG A 6 -9.52 -16.90 4.54
N VAL A 7 -8.63 -17.43 5.39
CA VAL A 7 -8.21 -18.84 5.40
C VAL A 7 -8.43 -19.46 6.78
N ALA A 8 -8.55 -20.78 6.83
CA ALA A 8 -8.81 -21.50 8.08
C ALA A 8 -7.66 -21.39 9.09
N ALA A 9 -6.42 -21.39 8.62
CA ALA A 9 -5.22 -21.26 9.43
C ALA A 9 -4.25 -20.22 8.81
N PRO A 10 -4.42 -18.92 9.13
CA PRO A 10 -3.47 -17.89 8.73
C PRO A 10 -2.10 -18.12 9.36
N GLY A 11 -1.03 -17.87 8.61
CA GLY A 11 0.34 -18.00 9.09
C GLY A 11 1.32 -18.47 8.03
N LEU A 12 2.52 -18.85 8.47
CA LEU A 12 3.53 -19.39 7.59
C LEU A 12 3.15 -20.79 7.12
N VAL A 13 3.17 -20.98 5.80
CA VAL A 13 2.97 -22.28 5.16
C VAL A 13 4.16 -22.60 4.28
N THR A 14 4.47 -23.89 4.27
CA THR A 14 5.51 -24.48 3.43
C THR A 14 4.84 -25.28 2.33
N VAL A 15 5.27 -25.07 1.10
CA VAL A 15 4.81 -25.79 -0.07
C VAL A 15 6.01 -26.30 -0.86
N VAL A 16 5.75 -27.21 -1.79
CA VAL A 16 6.79 -27.69 -2.72
C VAL A 16 7.19 -26.59 -3.70
N ASP A 17 8.40 -26.69 -4.24
CA ASP A 17 8.86 -25.75 -5.26
C ASP A 17 7.98 -25.83 -6.52
N GLY A 18 7.63 -24.68 -7.10
CA GLY A 18 6.68 -24.58 -8.21
C GLY A 18 5.21 -24.77 -7.85
N ALA A 19 4.85 -24.86 -6.56
CA ALA A 19 3.46 -24.89 -6.09
C ALA A 19 2.69 -23.65 -6.54
N ARG A 20 1.36 -23.78 -6.68
CA ARG A 20 0.46 -22.69 -7.03
C ARG A 20 -0.19 -22.07 -5.80
N VAL A 21 -0.81 -20.90 -5.99
CA VAL A 21 -1.60 -20.24 -4.93
C VAL A 21 -2.70 -21.17 -4.42
N ALA A 22 -3.30 -22.00 -5.27
CA ALA A 22 -4.24 -23.05 -4.84
C ALA A 22 -3.66 -23.98 -3.75
N ASP A 23 -2.42 -24.43 -3.94
CA ASP A 23 -1.75 -25.36 -3.04
C ASP A 23 -1.39 -24.68 -1.72
N ALA A 24 -1.04 -23.39 -1.78
CA ALA A 24 -0.84 -22.53 -0.61
C ALA A 24 -2.08 -22.44 0.26
N LEU A 25 -3.25 -22.23 -0.37
CA LEU A 25 -4.53 -22.11 0.31
C LEU A 25 -4.97 -23.44 0.91
N ALA A 26 -4.74 -24.54 0.20
CA ALA A 26 -4.97 -25.88 0.74
C ALA A 26 -4.09 -26.15 1.96
N ALA A 27 -2.80 -25.78 1.91
CA ALA A 27 -1.88 -25.90 3.03
C ALA A 27 -2.28 -25.02 4.23
N ALA A 28 -2.95 -23.88 3.99
CA ALA A 28 -3.52 -23.00 5.01
C ALA A 28 -4.88 -23.50 5.56
N GLY A 29 -5.26 -24.75 5.28
CA GLY A 29 -6.51 -25.36 5.75
C GLY A 29 -7.75 -24.97 4.92
N GLY A 30 -7.55 -24.41 3.73
CA GLY A 30 -8.61 -23.94 2.85
C GLY A 30 -9.08 -22.52 3.17
N THR A 31 -9.99 -22.03 2.33
CA THR A 31 -10.53 -20.67 2.42
C THR A 31 -11.86 -20.67 3.17
N LEU A 32 -12.17 -19.55 3.83
CA LEU A 32 -13.47 -19.36 4.46
C LEU A 32 -14.56 -19.12 3.39
N PRO A 33 -15.85 -19.40 3.68
CA PRO A 33 -16.93 -19.26 2.70
C PRO A 33 -17.20 -17.81 2.27
N ASP A 34 -16.72 -16.83 3.03
CA ASP A 34 -16.76 -15.39 2.74
C ASP A 34 -15.49 -14.90 2.03
N ALA A 35 -14.62 -15.80 1.56
CA ALA A 35 -13.42 -15.43 0.81
C ALA A 35 -13.74 -15.12 -0.65
N ASP A 36 -13.16 -14.03 -1.19
CA ASP A 36 -13.21 -13.73 -2.62
C ASP A 36 -11.96 -14.25 -3.33
N LEU A 37 -12.09 -15.44 -3.92
CA LEU A 37 -11.02 -16.06 -4.71
C LEU A 37 -10.91 -15.49 -6.11
N ALA A 38 -11.94 -14.77 -6.61
CA ALA A 38 -11.89 -14.17 -7.93
C ALA A 38 -10.89 -13.00 -7.99
N ALA A 39 -10.59 -12.38 -6.85
CA ALA A 39 -9.56 -11.37 -6.71
C ALA A 39 -8.13 -11.92 -6.76
N LEU A 40 -7.94 -13.25 -6.67
CA LEU A 40 -6.62 -13.89 -6.71
C LEU A 40 -6.43 -14.69 -8.00
N ASN A 41 -5.23 -14.60 -8.57
CA ASN A 41 -4.80 -15.55 -9.59
C ASN A 41 -4.42 -16.88 -8.91
N ILE A 42 -5.39 -17.76 -8.68
CA ILE A 42 -5.22 -19.06 -8.00
C ILE A 42 -4.24 -19.99 -8.74
N ALA A 43 -4.05 -19.78 -10.04
CA ALA A 43 -3.17 -20.59 -10.87
C ALA A 43 -1.70 -20.10 -10.85
N ARG A 44 -1.38 -18.91 -10.34
CA ARG A 44 0.00 -18.43 -10.36
C ARG A 44 0.89 -19.31 -9.46
N THR A 45 2.13 -19.50 -9.86
CA THR A 45 3.16 -20.11 -9.02
C THR A 45 3.49 -19.19 -7.86
N VAL A 46 3.71 -19.79 -6.70
CA VAL A 46 4.14 -19.09 -5.50
C VAL A 46 5.65 -18.94 -5.47
N VAL A 47 6.11 -17.89 -4.79
CA VAL A 47 7.53 -17.57 -4.62
C VAL A 47 7.87 -17.59 -3.14
N ASP A 48 9.08 -18.05 -2.80
CA ASP A 48 9.52 -18.01 -1.41
C ASP A 48 9.57 -16.57 -0.87
N GLY A 49 9.28 -16.44 0.42
CA GLY A 49 9.19 -15.14 1.09
C GLY A 49 7.98 -14.27 0.72
N GLU A 50 7.10 -14.70 -0.19
CA GLU A 50 5.93 -13.88 -0.55
C GLU A 50 4.79 -13.96 0.49
N GLN A 51 3.89 -12.98 0.43
CA GLN A 51 2.65 -12.95 1.19
C GLN A 51 1.43 -13.08 0.26
N ILE A 52 0.53 -14.00 0.60
CA ILE A 52 -0.76 -14.20 -0.07
C ILE A 52 -1.85 -13.73 0.87
N VAL A 53 -2.58 -12.70 0.46
CA VAL A 53 -3.74 -12.17 1.19
C VAL A 53 -5.01 -12.71 0.54
N VAL A 54 -5.92 -13.26 1.33
CA VAL A 54 -7.23 -13.72 0.86
C VAL A 54 -8.30 -12.71 1.30
N PRO A 55 -8.91 -11.94 0.37
CA PRO A 55 -9.82 -10.85 0.66
C PRO A 55 -11.24 -11.32 0.95
N LEU A 56 -12.03 -10.37 1.46
CA LEU A 56 -13.48 -10.39 1.38
C LEU A 56 -13.97 -9.95 -0.02
N PRO A 57 -15.21 -10.31 -0.42
CA PRO A 57 -15.87 -9.76 -1.60
C PRO A 57 -15.85 -8.23 -1.58
N GLY A 58 -15.24 -7.63 -2.60
CA GLY A 58 -15.11 -6.17 -2.75
C GLY A 58 -13.86 -5.55 -2.12
N GLU A 59 -13.02 -6.34 -1.43
CA GLU A 59 -11.73 -5.87 -0.91
C GLU A 59 -10.62 -6.08 -1.95
N GLN A 60 -9.96 -4.99 -2.34
CA GLN A 60 -8.86 -5.06 -3.31
C GLN A 60 -7.57 -5.50 -2.61
N VAL A 61 -7.11 -6.71 -2.92
CA VAL A 61 -5.77 -7.15 -2.51
C VAL A 61 -4.72 -6.44 -3.34
N PRO A 62 -3.68 -5.84 -2.71
CA PRO A 62 -2.48 -5.43 -3.42
C PRO A 62 -1.85 -6.70 -4.02
N GLN A 63 -2.07 -6.95 -5.31
CA GLN A 63 -1.46 -8.07 -6.00
C GLN A 63 0.05 -7.78 -6.13
N PRO A 64 0.94 -8.64 -5.59
CA PRO A 64 2.36 -8.51 -5.83
C PRO A 64 2.62 -8.76 -7.33
N GLY A 65 2.91 -7.71 -8.09
CA GLY A 65 3.42 -7.84 -9.47
C GLY A 65 2.58 -7.26 -10.62
N VAL A 66 1.62 -6.36 -10.39
CA VAL A 66 1.08 -5.51 -11.47
C VAL A 66 1.39 -4.03 -11.23
N ALA A 67 2.62 -3.63 -11.58
CA ALA A 67 2.85 -2.24 -11.96
C ALA A 67 2.12 -2.01 -13.30
N GLY A 68 0.87 -1.53 -13.26
CA GLY A 68 0.09 -1.29 -14.47
C GLY A 68 -1.38 -0.90 -14.26
N THR A 69 -1.60 0.39 -14.00
CA THR A 69 -2.74 1.24 -14.41
C THR A 69 -4.17 0.68 -14.38
N GLY A 70 -5.00 1.20 -13.47
CA GLY A 70 -6.46 1.13 -13.58
C GLY A 70 -7.21 1.66 -12.36
N THR A 71 -7.61 2.93 -12.41
CA THR A 71 -8.47 3.64 -11.45
C THR A 71 -9.84 2.97 -11.28
N VAL A 72 -10.37 2.89 -10.05
CA VAL A 72 -11.73 3.37 -9.69
C VAL A 72 -11.84 3.62 -8.18
N ALA A 73 -12.56 4.68 -7.86
CA ALA A 73 -12.79 5.25 -6.54
C ALA A 73 -13.75 4.43 -5.67
N GLY A 74 -13.56 4.53 -4.34
CA GLY A 74 -14.66 4.39 -3.38
C GLY A 74 -14.33 3.75 -2.02
N GLY A 75 -14.01 4.58 -1.02
CA GLY A 75 -14.52 4.43 0.35
C GLY A 75 -13.80 3.50 1.34
N ALA A 76 -12.95 4.13 2.15
CA ALA A 76 -12.44 3.82 3.50
C ALA A 76 -13.15 2.70 4.32
N THR A 77 -12.47 1.89 5.16
CA THR A 77 -11.68 2.29 6.34
C THR A 77 -10.94 1.10 6.98
N ALA A 78 -9.87 1.44 7.71
CA ALA A 78 -9.13 0.68 8.74
C ALA A 78 -8.17 -0.42 8.22
N GLY A 79 -6.89 -0.41 8.54
CA GLY A 79 -6.13 0.38 9.51
C GLY A 79 -4.95 -0.46 9.99
N GLY A 80 -3.75 -0.03 9.62
CA GLY A 80 -2.50 -0.28 10.35
C GLY A 80 -1.88 -1.68 10.27
N ALA A 81 -0.81 -1.80 9.48
CA ALA A 81 0.42 -2.42 9.94
C ALA A 81 1.61 -2.02 9.05
N GLY A 82 2.53 -1.25 9.64
CA GLY A 82 3.95 -1.38 9.31
C GLY A 82 4.50 -0.47 8.23
N ALA A 83 4.66 0.81 8.58
CA ALA A 83 5.83 1.55 8.14
C ALA A 83 7.09 0.73 8.51
N ALA A 84 7.76 0.17 7.50
CA ALA A 84 9.21 0.18 7.49
C ALA A 84 9.59 1.50 6.81
N GLY A 85 10.28 2.38 7.55
CA GLY A 85 10.61 3.76 7.19
C GLY A 85 11.26 3.93 5.82
N GLY A 86 10.42 3.98 4.79
CA GLY A 86 10.78 4.40 3.45
C GLY A 86 10.52 5.90 3.35
N VAL A 87 11.56 6.64 3.02
CA VAL A 87 11.48 8.05 2.68
C VAL A 87 10.38 8.26 1.62
N VAL A 88 9.38 9.08 1.92
CA VAL A 88 8.23 9.37 1.05
C VAL A 88 8.68 10.28 -0.09
N ASP A 89 8.43 9.85 -1.31
CA ASP A 89 8.80 10.60 -2.51
C ASP A 89 7.72 11.64 -2.83
N LEU A 90 8.02 12.93 -2.72
CA LEU A 90 7.05 14.02 -2.92
C LEU A 90 6.47 14.05 -4.36
N ASN A 91 7.24 13.54 -5.33
CA ASN A 91 6.86 13.53 -6.73
C ASN A 91 6.05 12.29 -7.11
N ALA A 92 6.27 11.16 -6.42
CA ALA A 92 5.55 9.91 -6.68
C ALA A 92 4.42 9.62 -5.69
N ALA A 93 4.45 10.20 -4.49
CA ALA A 93 3.45 9.98 -3.45
C ALA A 93 2.08 10.52 -3.86
N ASP A 94 1.06 9.79 -3.41
CA ASP A 94 -0.34 10.19 -3.46
C ASP A 94 -0.74 10.91 -2.16
N ALA A 95 -1.94 11.49 -2.14
CA ALA A 95 -2.43 12.20 -0.96
C ALA A 95 -2.48 11.28 0.28
N THR A 96 -2.78 10.00 0.09
CA THR A 96 -2.84 9.02 1.18
C THR A 96 -1.47 8.78 1.81
N ALA A 97 -0.42 8.62 1.01
CA ALA A 97 0.95 8.46 1.51
C ALA A 97 1.44 9.73 2.19
N LEU A 98 1.10 10.91 1.65
CA LEU A 98 1.46 12.19 2.26
C LEU A 98 0.76 12.41 3.61
N ASP A 99 -0.50 11.96 3.76
CA ASP A 99 -1.26 11.99 5.03
C ASP A 99 -0.66 11.09 6.13
N THR A 100 0.23 10.16 5.78
CA THR A 100 0.96 9.37 6.80
C THR A 100 2.09 10.17 7.47
N LEU A 101 2.44 11.34 6.94
CA LEU A 101 3.54 12.15 7.44
C LEU A 101 3.12 12.99 8.67
N PRO A 102 4.02 13.15 9.65
CA PRO A 102 3.71 13.92 10.85
C PRO A 102 3.38 15.38 10.50
N GLY A 103 2.20 15.84 10.94
CA GLY A 103 1.75 17.21 10.68
C GLY A 103 1.14 17.45 9.29
N ILE A 104 1.09 16.43 8.42
CA ILE A 104 0.35 16.46 7.17
C ILE A 104 -0.96 15.70 7.37
N GLY A 105 -2.07 16.44 7.36
CA GLY A 105 -3.41 15.85 7.30
C GLY A 105 -3.92 15.76 5.86
N PRO A 106 -5.11 15.19 5.63
CA PRO A 106 -5.69 14.99 4.29
C PRO A 106 -5.80 16.29 3.51
N VAL A 107 -6.12 17.40 4.19
CA VAL A 107 -6.23 18.74 3.60
C VAL A 107 -4.88 19.28 3.12
N LEU A 108 -3.79 18.99 3.84
CA LEU A 108 -2.44 19.41 3.44
C LEU A 108 -1.91 18.50 2.33
N ALA A 109 -2.15 17.20 2.44
CA ALA A 109 -1.77 16.22 1.43
C ALA A 109 -2.36 16.53 0.06
N GLU A 110 -3.67 16.82 -0.01
CA GLU A 110 -4.32 17.27 -1.26
C GLU A 110 -3.70 18.57 -1.79
N ARG A 111 -3.33 19.49 -0.89
CA ARG A 111 -2.68 20.75 -1.26
C ARG A 111 -1.28 20.55 -1.86
N ILE A 112 -0.50 19.60 -1.35
CA ILE A 112 0.80 19.23 -1.91
C ILE A 112 0.62 18.67 -3.33
N VAL A 113 -0.38 17.81 -3.54
CA VAL A 113 -0.69 17.25 -4.88
C VAL A 113 -1.18 18.34 -5.84
N ALA A 114 -2.01 19.27 -5.36
CA ALA A 114 -2.46 20.41 -6.15
C ALA A 114 -1.29 21.33 -6.52
N TRP A 115 -0.42 21.66 -5.56
CA TRP A 115 0.79 22.45 -5.79
C TRP A 115 1.67 21.80 -6.87
N ARG A 116 1.86 20.47 -6.81
CA ARG A 116 2.60 19.72 -7.83
C ARG A 116 1.99 19.82 -9.23
N THR A 117 0.67 19.95 -9.30
CA THR A 117 -0.07 20.06 -10.56
C THR A 117 0.03 21.48 -11.16
N GLU A 118 0.04 22.50 -10.30
CA GLU A 118 0.11 23.91 -10.71
C GLU A 118 1.53 24.41 -10.96
N HIS A 119 2.48 24.04 -10.11
CA HIS A 119 3.86 24.54 -10.13
C HIS A 119 4.83 23.54 -10.76
N GLY A 120 4.40 22.28 -10.92
CA GLY A 120 5.22 21.18 -11.45
C GLY A 120 5.84 20.33 -10.35
N ARG A 121 6.77 19.45 -10.73
CA ARG A 121 7.45 18.56 -9.79
C ARG A 121 8.27 19.35 -8.76
N PHE A 122 8.34 18.83 -7.53
CA PHE A 122 9.24 19.32 -6.52
C PHE A 122 10.70 19.05 -6.95
N THR A 123 11.55 20.07 -6.85
CA THR A 123 12.99 19.98 -7.13
C THR A 123 13.83 19.91 -5.87
N SER A 124 13.26 20.28 -4.72
CA SER A 124 13.89 20.24 -3.40
C SER A 124 12.85 20.11 -2.31
N VAL A 125 13.23 19.53 -1.17
CA VAL A 125 12.31 19.37 -0.02
C VAL A 125 11.86 20.72 0.56
N ASP A 126 12.69 21.76 0.45
CA ASP A 126 12.37 23.10 0.95
C ASP A 126 11.19 23.77 0.23
N GLU A 127 10.86 23.33 -0.99
CA GLU A 127 9.68 23.83 -1.74
C GLU A 127 8.35 23.43 -1.07
N LEU A 128 8.34 22.44 -0.17
CA LEU A 128 7.18 22.19 0.69
C LEU A 128 6.80 23.42 1.53
N GLY A 129 7.77 24.29 1.86
CA GLY A 129 7.50 25.54 2.57
C GLY A 129 6.71 26.56 1.75
N GLU A 130 6.64 26.40 0.42
CA GLU A 130 5.79 27.23 -0.44
C GLU A 130 4.32 26.78 -0.43
N VAL A 131 4.05 25.57 0.05
CA VAL A 131 2.70 25.04 0.17
C VAL A 131 1.99 25.71 1.35
N SER A 132 0.91 26.42 1.07
CA SER A 132 0.09 27.11 2.07
C SER A 132 -0.41 26.15 3.15
N GLY A 133 0.10 26.30 4.38
CA GLY A 133 -0.22 25.46 5.53
C GLY A 133 0.95 24.65 6.07
N ILE A 134 2.06 24.55 5.34
CA ILE A 134 3.29 23.92 5.83
C ILE A 134 4.16 25.00 6.49
N GLY A 135 4.19 24.98 7.81
CA GLY A 135 5.05 25.85 8.60
C GLY A 135 6.48 25.31 8.75
N PRO A 136 7.43 26.12 9.23
CA PRO A 136 8.83 25.70 9.41
C PRO A 136 8.99 24.53 10.38
N SER A 137 8.09 24.38 11.36
CA SER A 137 8.07 23.23 12.28
C SER A 137 7.73 21.93 11.56
N VAL A 138 6.64 21.94 10.76
CA VAL A 138 6.22 20.77 9.98
C VAL A 138 7.28 20.45 8.94
N LEU A 139 7.80 21.45 8.23
CA LEU A 139 8.87 21.25 7.27
C LEU A 139 10.07 20.53 7.90
N ALA A 140 10.50 20.95 9.10
CA ALA A 140 11.63 20.36 9.81
C ALA A 140 11.41 18.87 10.14
N ASP A 141 10.21 18.51 10.60
CA ASP A 141 9.86 17.12 10.93
C ASP A 141 9.78 16.24 9.66
N LEU A 142 9.47 16.83 8.51
CA LEU A 142 9.36 16.13 7.24
C LEU A 142 10.69 15.86 6.56
N ARG A 143 11.73 16.68 6.81
CA ARG A 143 12.99 16.64 6.03
C ARG A 143 13.65 15.27 6.00
N ASP A 144 13.60 14.55 7.12
CA ASP A 144 14.22 13.23 7.27
C ASP A 144 13.30 12.09 6.78
N LEU A 145 12.04 12.41 6.45
CA LEU A 145 11.00 11.47 6.06
C LEU A 145 10.63 11.59 4.58
N VAL A 146 11.07 12.63 3.86
CA VAL A 146 10.69 12.89 2.48
C VAL A 146 11.88 13.10 1.53
N ARG A 147 11.70 12.78 0.25
CA ARG A 147 12.65 13.04 -0.84
C ARG A 147 11.93 13.57 -2.08
N VAL A 148 12.68 14.15 -3.01
CA VAL A 148 12.21 14.61 -4.33
C VAL A 148 12.72 13.74 -5.46
#